data_AF-A0A952KI24-F1
#
_entry.id   AF-A0A952KI24-F1
#
_cell.length_a   1.000
_cell.length_b   1.000
_cell.length_c   1.000
_cell.angle_alpha   90.00
_cell.angle_beta   90.00
_cell.angle_gamma   90.00
#
_symmetry.space_group_name_H-M   'P 1'
#
loop_
_entity.id
_entity.type
_entity.pdbx_description
1 polymer ?
#
loop_
_entity_poly.entity_id
_entity_poly.type
_entity_poly.pdbx_seq_one_letter_code
_entity_poly.pdbx_strand_id
1 'polypeptide(L)'
;MALGQRLELRQGQGLVITPQLQQAIKLLQLSNLELEAVIEAELERNPLLQREDGDGPAEATQEADAPADSGDEHRELELSDRDTMVANNDLDATASDVYGDDEPVVREREAATADDSEGPMVDWSKASKSGGGFDGDDETLERALTREKSLHEHLTDQALIAHFTAPEMAIAQILIDAVDDGGYMRVSLDEVAERMGCEPDLVQKVLTTCQGFEPTGVMATSVPECLRLQLVERNRFDPAMAVLLDNLELLARRDLSGL
;
A
#
# COMPACT_ATOMS: atom_id res chain seq x y z
N MET A 1 -35.06 -83.39 4.57
CA MET A 1 -35.30 -81.93 4.69
C MET A 1 -34.08 -81.33 5.37
N ALA A 2 -33.20 -80.68 4.62
CA ALA A 2 -32.05 -79.98 5.19
C ALA A 2 -32.43 -78.50 5.36
N LEU A 3 -32.43 -78.00 6.60
CA LEU A 3 -32.67 -76.60 6.91
C LEU A 3 -31.44 -75.77 6.49
N GLY A 4 -31.55 -75.04 5.38
CA GLY A 4 -30.56 -74.05 4.99
C GLY A 4 -30.72 -72.80 5.86
N GLN A 5 -29.77 -72.54 6.76
CA GLN A 5 -29.69 -71.26 7.47
C GLN A 5 -29.20 -70.19 6.50
N ARG A 6 -30.11 -69.28 6.13
CA ARG A 6 -29.82 -68.09 5.34
C ARG A 6 -29.29 -67.00 6.27
N LEU A 7 -27.97 -66.77 6.24
CA LEU A 7 -27.31 -65.66 6.91
C LEU A 7 -27.41 -64.41 6.03
N GLU A 8 -28.19 -63.42 6.46
CA GLU A 8 -28.22 -62.09 5.86
C GLU A 8 -27.24 -61.16 6.59
N LEU A 9 -26.07 -60.93 6.00
CA LEU A 9 -25.12 -59.91 6.43
C LEU A 9 -25.60 -58.53 5.97
N ARG A 10 -26.18 -57.74 6.88
CA ARG A 10 -26.40 -56.31 6.65
C ARG A 10 -25.16 -55.53 7.06
N GLN A 11 -24.36 -55.12 6.07
CA GLN A 11 -23.22 -54.24 6.28
C GLN A 11 -23.71 -52.80 6.50
N GLY A 12 -23.89 -52.40 7.76
CA GLY A 12 -24.12 -51.00 8.12
C GLY A 12 -22.78 -50.28 8.22
N GLN A 13 -22.47 -49.39 7.29
CA GLN A 13 -21.37 -48.44 7.47
C GLN A 13 -21.82 -47.36 8.46
N GLY A 14 -21.61 -47.63 9.75
CA GLY A 14 -21.68 -46.59 10.77
C GLY A 14 -20.44 -45.72 10.66
N LEU A 15 -20.61 -44.44 10.32
CA LEU A 15 -19.52 -43.47 10.41
C LEU A 15 -19.11 -43.40 11.88
N VAL A 16 -18.01 -44.07 12.23
CA VAL A 16 -17.46 -44.02 13.58
C VAL A 16 -16.97 -42.59 13.77
N ILE A 17 -17.74 -41.82 14.52
CA ILE A 17 -17.36 -40.47 14.91
C ILE A 17 -16.09 -40.61 15.74
N THR A 18 -14.94 -40.29 15.15
CA THR A 18 -13.67 -40.30 15.86
C THR A 18 -13.62 -39.09 16.80
N PRO A 19 -12.92 -39.20 17.94
CA PRO A 19 -12.80 -38.09 18.89
C PRO A 19 -12.22 -36.83 18.24
N GLN A 20 -11.31 -36.99 17.27
CA GLN A 20 -10.74 -35.89 16.48
C GLN A 20 -11.80 -35.17 15.64
N LEU A 21 -12.74 -35.90 15.03
CA LEU A 21 -13.81 -35.31 14.23
C LEU A 21 -14.78 -34.49 15.10
N GLN A 22 -15.11 -34.97 16.31
CA GLN A 22 -15.94 -34.19 17.25
C GLN A 22 -15.24 -32.92 17.72
N GLN A 23 -13.93 -33.00 17.98
CA GLN A 23 -13.13 -31.84 18.37
C GLN A 23 -13.08 -30.80 17.24
N ALA A 24 -12.83 -31.22 16.00
CA ALA A 24 -12.81 -30.32 14.85
C ALA A 24 -14.17 -29.62 14.63
N ILE A 25 -15.27 -30.37 14.70
CA ILE A 25 -16.62 -29.80 14.57
C ILE A 25 -16.91 -28.83 15.72
N LYS A 26 -16.47 -29.15 16.95
CA LYS A 26 -16.65 -28.28 18.10
C LYS A 26 -15.86 -26.98 17.96
N LEU A 27 -14.60 -27.04 17.52
CA LEU A 27 -13.76 -25.86 17.28
C LEU A 27 -14.35 -24.93 16.21
N LEU A 28 -14.90 -25.49 15.13
CA LEU A 28 -15.57 -24.71 14.07
C LEU A 28 -16.86 -24.00 14.52
N GLN A 29 -17.44 -24.41 15.65
CA GLN A 29 -18.67 -23.85 16.20
C GLN A 29 -18.43 -22.81 17.31
N LEU A 30 -17.18 -22.62 17.76
CA LEU A 30 -16.83 -21.63 18.78
C LEU A 30 -16.76 -20.22 18.20
N SER A 31 -17.06 -19.22 19.02
CA SER A 31 -16.76 -17.81 18.70
C SER A 31 -15.25 -17.53 18.82
N ASN A 32 -14.74 -16.48 18.17
CA ASN A 32 -13.31 -16.14 18.19
C ASN A 32 -12.75 -16.02 19.62
N LEU A 33 -13.53 -15.46 20.55
CA LEU A 33 -13.13 -15.28 21.95
C LEU A 33 -13.05 -16.63 22.68
N GLU A 34 -13.98 -17.54 22.44
CA GLU A 34 -13.96 -18.89 23.03
C GLU A 34 -12.84 -19.75 22.45
N LEU A 35 -12.53 -19.59 21.15
CA LEU A 35 -11.42 -20.28 20.50
C LEU A 35 -10.09 -19.85 21.12
N GLU A 36 -9.90 -18.55 21.34
CA GLU A 36 -8.69 -18.00 21.97
C GLU A 36 -8.52 -18.50 23.41
N ALA A 37 -9.60 -18.58 24.19
CA ALA A 37 -9.57 -19.16 25.54
C ALA A 37 -9.22 -20.66 25.56
N VAL A 38 -9.67 -21.41 24.55
CA VAL A 38 -9.30 -22.84 24.40
C VAL A 38 -7.83 -22.98 24.01
N ILE A 39 -7.31 -22.13 23.12
CA ILE A 39 -5.90 -22.13 22.73
C ILE A 39 -5.00 -21.81 23.93
N GLU A 40 -5.37 -20.82 24.75
CA GLU A 40 -4.63 -20.46 25.97
C GLU A 40 -4.58 -21.63 26.98
N ALA A 41 -5.71 -22.29 27.19
CA ALA A 41 -5.77 -23.44 28.10
C ALA A 41 -4.93 -24.64 27.59
N GLU A 42 -4.84 -24.82 26.28
CA GLU A 42 -3.96 -25.85 25.69
C GLU A 42 -2.48 -25.45 25.73
N LEU A 43 -2.14 -24.16 25.64
CA LEU A 43 -0.78 -23.64 25.84
C LEU A 43 -0.29 -23.88 27.29
N GLU A 44 -1.12 -23.64 28.29
CA GLU A 44 -0.76 -23.91 29.70
C GLU A 44 -0.59 -25.41 29.97
N ARG A 45 -1.41 -26.24 29.32
CA ARG A 45 -1.42 -27.69 29.52
C ARG A 45 -0.27 -28.39 28.79
N ASN A 46 0.13 -27.85 27.63
CA ASN A 46 1.16 -28.45 26.80
C ASN A 46 2.44 -27.59 26.82
N PRO A 47 3.43 -27.96 27.67
CA PRO A 47 4.67 -27.20 27.82
C PRO A 47 5.57 -27.21 26.57
N LEU A 48 5.20 -27.95 25.51
CA LEU A 48 5.89 -27.93 24.22
C LEU A 48 5.29 -26.90 23.25
N LEU A 49 4.11 -26.36 23.54
CA LEU A 49 3.51 -25.29 22.74
C LEU A 49 4.00 -23.95 23.27
N GLN A 50 4.43 -23.09 22.37
CA GLN A 50 4.77 -21.71 22.65
C GLN A 50 3.84 -20.84 21.80
N ARG A 51 3.37 -19.73 22.36
CA ARG A 51 2.71 -18.71 21.54
C ARG A 51 3.78 -18.16 20.63
N GLU A 52 3.51 -18.13 19.32
CA GLU A 52 4.34 -17.39 18.38
C GLU A 52 4.06 -15.91 18.62
N ASP A 53 4.69 -15.38 19.67
CA ASP A 53 4.89 -13.93 19.79
C ASP A 53 5.86 -13.61 18.66
N GLY A 54 5.38 -12.89 17.63
CA GLY A 54 6.11 -12.63 16.39
C GLY A 54 7.34 -11.73 16.54
N ASP A 55 8.28 -12.12 17.42
CA ASP A 55 9.51 -11.41 17.75
C ASP A 55 10.73 -12.36 17.71
N GLY A 56 10.65 -13.43 16.90
CA GLY A 56 11.76 -14.33 16.62
C GLY A 56 11.69 -14.87 15.20
N PRO A 57 12.82 -14.98 14.47
CA PRO A 57 12.82 -15.43 13.08
C PRO A 57 12.31 -16.87 13.00
N ALA A 58 11.26 -17.06 12.22
CA ALA A 58 10.67 -18.37 11.93
C ALA A 58 11.74 -19.28 11.30
N GLU A 59 12.13 -20.34 12.01
CA GLU A 59 12.92 -21.42 11.41
C GLU A 59 12.07 -22.11 10.35
N ALA A 60 12.23 -21.66 9.10
CA ALA A 60 11.65 -22.28 7.92
C ALA A 60 12.15 -23.73 7.81
N THR A 61 11.28 -24.68 8.16
CA THR A 61 11.48 -26.09 7.87
C THR A 61 11.36 -26.24 6.35
N GLN A 62 12.49 -26.46 5.68
CA GLN A 62 12.55 -26.69 4.24
C GLN A 62 11.79 -27.96 3.86
N GLU A 63 10.58 -27.80 3.32
CA GLU A 63 9.94 -28.81 2.49
C GLU A 63 10.66 -28.85 1.14
N ALA A 64 11.24 -30.01 0.84
CA ALA A 64 11.89 -30.31 -0.42
C ALA A 64 10.84 -30.37 -1.54
N ASP A 65 10.96 -29.51 -2.54
CA ASP A 65 10.24 -29.65 -3.81
C ASP A 65 11.21 -29.79 -4.99
N ALA A 66 10.78 -30.63 -5.94
CA ALA A 66 11.53 -31.19 -7.06
C ALA A 66 11.83 -30.15 -8.16
N PRO A 67 12.85 -30.38 -9.03
CA PRO A 67 13.23 -29.40 -10.03
C PRO A 67 12.26 -29.45 -11.22
N ALA A 68 11.58 -28.33 -11.48
CA ALA A 68 10.88 -28.07 -12.73
C ALA A 68 11.72 -27.12 -13.60
N ASP A 69 12.06 -27.62 -14.78
CA ASP A 69 12.74 -26.97 -15.88
C ASP A 69 11.84 -25.93 -16.57
N SER A 70 12.30 -24.68 -16.64
CA SER A 70 11.96 -23.75 -17.73
C SER A 70 12.98 -22.61 -17.74
N GLY A 71 13.71 -22.50 -18.85
CA GLY A 71 14.76 -21.51 -19.03
C GLY A 71 14.26 -20.07 -19.12
N ASP A 72 15.10 -19.16 -18.66
CA ASP A 72 15.22 -17.83 -19.22
C ASP A 72 16.68 -17.36 -19.12
N GLU A 73 17.17 -16.80 -20.23
CA GLU A 73 18.57 -16.41 -20.43
C GLU A 73 18.86 -15.05 -19.78
N HIS A 74 18.96 -15.01 -18.45
CA HIS A 74 19.56 -13.87 -17.76
C HIS A 74 21.04 -14.17 -17.50
N ARG A 75 21.87 -13.89 -18.50
CA ARG A 75 23.33 -13.83 -18.32
C ARG A 75 23.65 -12.57 -17.53
N GLU A 76 23.76 -12.71 -16.20
CA GLU A 76 24.38 -11.69 -15.36
C GLU A 76 25.80 -11.42 -15.86
N LEU A 77 26.04 -10.19 -16.31
CA LEU A 77 27.39 -9.69 -16.57
C LEU A 77 28.02 -9.38 -15.22
N GLU A 78 28.76 -10.34 -14.66
CA GLU A 78 29.63 -10.07 -13.50
C GLU A 78 30.70 -9.06 -13.91
N LEU A 79 30.50 -7.79 -13.52
CA LEU A 79 31.51 -6.75 -13.59
C LEU A 79 32.52 -7.01 -12.47
N SER A 80 33.67 -7.58 -12.81
CA SER A 80 34.76 -7.75 -11.85
C SER A 80 35.43 -6.40 -11.58
N ASP A 81 35.82 -6.15 -10.32
CA ASP A 81 36.54 -4.94 -9.87
C ASP A 81 37.84 -4.62 -10.67
N ARG A 82 38.32 -5.56 -11.51
CA ARG A 82 39.45 -5.32 -12.40
C ARG A 82 39.08 -4.49 -13.63
N ASP A 83 37.84 -4.56 -14.11
CA ASP A 83 37.43 -3.86 -15.33
C ASP A 83 37.16 -2.37 -15.10
N THR A 84 36.76 -1.97 -13.89
CA THR A 84 36.57 -0.56 -13.51
C THR A 84 37.91 0.20 -13.47
N MET A 85 39.00 -0.48 -13.09
CA MET A 85 40.33 0.12 -13.02
C MET A 85 40.97 0.34 -14.40
N VAL A 86 40.65 -0.50 -15.39
CA VAL A 86 41.16 -0.36 -16.76
C VAL A 86 40.43 0.75 -17.50
N ALA A 87 39.11 0.87 -17.33
CA ALA A 87 38.29 1.91 -17.98
C ALA A 87 38.67 3.34 -17.52
N ASN A 88 39.10 3.51 -16.27
CA ASN A 88 39.57 4.80 -15.78
C ASN A 88 40.88 5.28 -16.43
N ASN A 89 41.68 4.38 -17.00
CA ASN A 89 42.99 4.72 -17.56
C ASN A 89 42.93 5.08 -19.05
N ASP A 90 41.80 4.84 -19.71
CA ASP A 90 41.54 5.20 -21.12
C ASP A 90 40.83 6.57 -21.26
N LEU A 91 40.51 7.23 -20.14
CA LEU A 91 39.90 8.56 -20.12
C LEU A 91 41.00 9.63 -19.98
N ASP A 92 41.01 10.61 -20.89
CA ASP A 92 41.96 11.74 -20.93
C ASP A 92 41.69 12.80 -19.82
N ALA A 93 40.74 12.52 -18.92
CA ALA A 93 40.38 13.33 -17.78
C ALA A 93 40.42 12.46 -16.52
N THR A 94 41.31 12.78 -15.59
CA THR A 94 41.42 12.06 -14.32
C THR A 94 40.36 12.57 -13.35
N ALA A 95 40.00 11.80 -12.31
CA ALA A 95 39.06 12.24 -11.29
C ALA A 95 39.48 13.57 -10.61
N SER A 96 40.79 13.85 -10.60
CA SER A 96 41.36 15.12 -10.15
C SER A 96 41.07 16.31 -11.06
N ASP A 97 40.76 16.11 -12.35
CA ASP A 97 40.48 17.19 -13.30
C ASP A 97 39.01 17.63 -13.27
N VAL A 98 38.10 16.73 -12.86
CA VAL A 98 36.65 17.00 -12.74
C VAL A 98 36.33 17.71 -11.43
N TYR A 99 37.04 17.38 -10.34
CA TYR A 99 36.92 18.01 -9.03
C TYR A 99 38.13 18.91 -8.77
N GLY A 100 38.22 19.99 -9.54
CA GLY A 100 39.17 21.06 -9.27
C GLY A 100 38.85 21.76 -7.94
N ASP A 101 39.81 21.70 -7.03
CA ASP A 101 39.97 22.53 -5.82
C ASP A 101 39.08 22.24 -4.59
N ASP A 102 38.34 21.11 -4.56
CA ASP A 102 37.53 20.71 -3.39
C ASP A 102 37.95 19.34 -2.82
N GLU A 103 39.27 19.09 -2.80
CA GLU A 103 39.85 18.04 -1.95
C GLU A 103 39.77 18.49 -0.48
N PRO A 104 39.23 17.67 0.43
CA PRO A 104 39.25 17.99 1.85
C PRO A 104 40.71 17.97 2.29
N VAL A 105 41.30 19.16 2.41
CA VAL A 105 42.63 19.33 2.98
C VAL A 105 42.63 18.63 4.33
N VAL A 106 43.28 17.47 4.42
CA VAL A 106 43.66 16.84 5.69
C VAL A 106 44.66 17.79 6.35
N ARG A 107 44.10 18.83 6.97
CA ARG A 107 44.84 19.80 7.74
C ARG A 107 45.19 19.08 9.03
N GLU A 108 46.38 18.51 9.09
CA GLU A 108 47.02 18.11 10.34
C GLU A 108 46.98 19.34 11.25
N ARG A 109 46.02 19.33 12.19
CA ARG A 109 45.67 20.51 12.96
C ARG A 109 46.70 20.67 14.07
N GLU A 110 47.77 21.39 13.79
CA GLU A 110 48.58 22.04 14.82
C GLU A 110 47.68 22.98 15.63
N ALA A 111 47.80 22.88 16.95
CA ALA A 111 46.95 23.56 17.91
C ALA A 111 47.04 25.09 17.76
N ALA A 112 45.93 25.73 17.38
CA ALA A 112 45.72 27.15 17.57
C ALA A 112 44.26 27.43 17.93
N THR A 113 44.12 28.21 18.98
CA THR A 113 42.91 28.65 19.68
C THR A 113 42.02 29.56 18.84
N ALA A 114 40.70 29.37 18.93
CA ALA A 114 39.66 30.38 19.20
C ALA A 114 38.34 30.04 18.48
N ASP A 115 37.31 29.84 19.30
CA ASP A 115 35.95 30.38 19.15
C ASP A 115 35.29 30.33 17.75
N ASP A 116 34.49 29.29 17.51
CA ASP A 116 33.17 29.51 16.90
C ASP A 116 32.21 28.38 17.29
N SER A 117 30.98 28.78 17.61
CA SER A 117 29.91 27.94 18.17
C SER A 117 29.13 27.29 17.03
N GLU A 118 29.57 26.11 16.58
CA GLU A 118 28.75 25.22 15.75
C GLU A 118 28.69 23.84 16.39
N GLY A 119 27.48 23.37 16.68
CA GLY A 119 27.23 22.09 17.32
C GLY A 119 27.84 20.92 16.53
N PRO A 120 28.10 19.76 17.18
CA PRO A 120 28.73 18.64 16.50
C PRO A 120 27.84 18.19 15.35
N MET A 121 28.26 18.53 14.12
CA MET A 121 27.65 18.05 12.90
C MET A 121 27.91 16.54 12.85
N VAL A 122 26.89 15.76 13.18
CA VAL A 122 26.98 14.30 13.21
C VAL A 122 27.18 13.81 11.78
N ASP A 123 28.39 13.34 11.50
CA ASP A 123 28.76 12.73 10.22
C ASP A 123 28.07 11.36 10.09
N TRP A 124 26.86 11.37 9.51
CA TRP A 124 26.02 10.17 9.30
C TRP A 124 26.72 9.11 8.43
N SER A 125 27.71 9.52 7.62
CA SER A 125 28.50 8.60 6.81
C SER A 125 29.39 7.67 7.64
N LYS A 126 29.78 8.07 8.86
CA LYS A 126 30.52 7.23 9.81
C LYS A 126 29.64 6.38 10.71
N ALA A 127 28.38 6.78 10.91
CA ALA A 127 27.39 5.98 11.63
C ALA A 127 27.04 4.68 10.87
N SER A 128 27.07 4.71 9.53
CA SER A 128 26.88 3.52 8.68
C SER A 128 28.04 2.51 8.74
N LYS A 129 29.25 2.92 9.15
CA LYS A 129 30.44 2.04 9.17
C LYS A 129 30.67 1.31 10.49
N SER A 130 29.84 1.55 11.50
CA SER A 130 30.00 1.00 12.86
C SER A 130 28.64 0.65 13.47
N GLY A 131 27.98 -0.38 12.98
CA GLY A 131 26.75 -0.89 13.60
C GLY A 131 26.37 -2.25 13.00
N GLY A 132 25.98 -3.18 13.88
CA GLY A 132 25.76 -4.60 13.59
C GLY A 132 24.90 -4.91 12.38
N GLY A 133 25.12 -6.11 11.83
CA GLY A 133 24.38 -6.66 10.71
C GLY A 133 22.88 -6.54 10.92
N PHE A 134 22.27 -5.68 10.11
CA PHE A 134 20.84 -5.55 9.93
C PHE A 134 20.46 -6.47 8.76
N ASP A 135 20.61 -7.78 8.96
CA ASP A 135 20.28 -8.82 7.97
C ASP A 135 18.77 -9.15 7.97
N GLY A 136 17.97 -8.38 8.71
CA GLY A 136 16.52 -8.60 8.88
C GLY A 136 15.66 -7.34 8.74
N ASP A 137 16.23 -6.17 8.42
CA ASP A 137 15.41 -4.99 8.02
C ASP A 137 15.17 -4.93 6.53
N ASP A 138 15.81 -5.76 5.72
CA ASP A 138 15.66 -5.69 4.25
C ASP A 138 14.19 -5.89 3.87
N GLU A 139 13.50 -6.88 4.44
CA GLU A 139 12.06 -7.09 4.22
C GLU A 139 11.18 -5.94 4.76
N THR A 140 11.56 -5.31 5.89
CA THR A 140 10.81 -4.17 6.47
C THR A 140 11.01 -2.90 5.64
N LEU A 141 12.22 -2.71 5.12
CA LEU A 141 12.61 -1.59 4.27
C LEU A 141 12.00 -1.74 2.87
N GLU A 142 12.07 -2.94 2.27
CA GLU A 142 11.38 -3.28 1.02
C GLU A 142 9.86 -3.12 1.14
N ARG A 143 9.28 -3.50 2.28
CA ARG A 143 7.85 -3.28 2.56
C ARG A 143 7.49 -1.80 2.76
N ALA A 144 8.39 -1.01 3.35
CA ALA A 144 8.22 0.44 3.44
C ALA A 144 8.37 1.13 2.08
N LEU A 145 9.21 0.59 1.20
CA LEU A 145 9.42 1.07 -0.18
C LEU A 145 8.29 0.69 -1.14
N THR A 146 7.43 -0.27 -0.78
CA THR A 146 6.36 -0.81 -1.65
C THR A 146 4.95 -0.35 -1.28
N ARG A 147 4.80 0.69 -0.44
CA ARG A 147 3.47 1.26 -0.15
C ARG A 147 2.86 1.85 -1.43
N GLU A 148 1.66 1.39 -1.78
CA GLU A 148 0.87 1.99 -2.86
C GLU A 148 0.51 3.44 -2.52
N LYS A 149 0.60 4.32 -3.52
CA LYS A 149 0.25 5.74 -3.36
C LYS A 149 -1.20 5.86 -2.90
N SER A 150 -1.41 6.70 -1.89
CA SER A 150 -2.78 6.98 -1.45
C SER A 150 -3.54 7.78 -2.52
N LEU A 151 -4.88 7.72 -2.49
CA LEU A 151 -5.73 8.55 -3.36
C LEU A 151 -5.34 10.04 -3.24
N HIS A 152 -5.09 10.49 -2.02
CA HIS A 152 -4.70 11.86 -1.72
C HIS A 152 -3.37 12.24 -2.39
N GLU A 153 -2.35 11.39 -2.28
CA GLU A 153 -1.06 11.57 -2.96
C GLU A 153 -1.23 11.57 -4.47
N HIS A 154 -2.06 10.68 -5.01
CA HIS A 154 -2.33 10.61 -6.44
C HIS A 154 -3.00 11.88 -6.99
N LEU A 155 -3.98 12.42 -6.26
CA LEU A 155 -4.63 13.68 -6.63
C LEU A 155 -3.71 14.88 -6.47
N THR A 156 -2.84 14.86 -5.46
CA THR A 156 -1.83 15.92 -5.25
C THR A 156 -0.82 15.93 -6.39
N ASP A 157 -0.33 14.76 -6.83
CA ASP A 157 0.54 14.63 -8.00
C ASP A 157 -0.13 15.19 -9.27
N GLN A 158 -1.43 14.90 -9.47
CA GLN A 158 -2.18 15.44 -10.60
C GLN A 158 -2.37 16.95 -10.53
N ALA A 159 -2.63 17.50 -9.34
CA ALA A 159 -2.76 18.94 -9.15
C ALA A 159 -1.45 19.68 -9.48
N LEU A 160 -0.30 19.08 -9.18
CA LEU A 160 1.00 19.64 -9.56
C LEU A 160 1.21 19.66 -11.08
N ILE A 161 0.65 18.69 -11.81
CA ILE A 161 0.73 18.60 -13.28
C ILE A 161 -0.28 19.52 -13.96
N ALA A 162 -1.43 19.80 -13.34
CA ALA A 162 -2.51 20.60 -13.91
C ALA A 162 -2.18 22.10 -14.11
N HIS A 163 -0.96 22.55 -13.76
CA HIS A 163 -0.46 23.90 -13.99
C HIS A 163 -1.33 25.03 -13.37
N PHE A 164 -1.81 24.83 -12.15
CA PHE A 164 -2.51 25.87 -11.41
C PHE A 164 -1.62 27.07 -11.07
N THR A 165 -2.23 28.26 -10.98
CA THR A 165 -1.57 29.42 -10.37
C THR A 165 -1.40 29.21 -8.86
N ALA A 166 -0.50 29.96 -8.21
CA ALA A 166 -0.29 29.86 -6.76
C ALA A 166 -1.57 29.90 -5.90
N PRO A 167 -2.54 30.83 -6.13
CA PRO A 167 -3.79 30.82 -5.38
C PRO A 167 -4.70 29.62 -5.73
N GLU A 168 -4.74 29.20 -7.00
CA GLU A 168 -5.53 28.05 -7.44
C GLU A 168 -5.00 26.73 -6.87
N MET A 169 -3.69 26.58 -6.78
CA MET A 169 -3.04 25.40 -6.18
C MET A 169 -3.34 25.30 -4.68
N ALA A 170 -3.36 26.43 -3.97
CA ALA A 170 -3.75 26.44 -2.56
C ALA A 170 -5.22 26.03 -2.37
N ILE A 171 -6.11 26.46 -3.28
CA ILE A 171 -7.51 26.03 -3.29
C ILE A 171 -7.61 24.53 -3.61
N ALA A 172 -6.89 24.05 -4.64
CA ALA A 172 -6.88 22.65 -5.04
C ALA A 172 -6.44 21.73 -3.88
N GLN A 173 -5.39 22.10 -3.14
CA GLN A 173 -4.93 21.33 -1.98
C GLN A 173 -6.03 21.20 -0.91
N ILE A 174 -6.72 22.30 -0.61
CA ILE A 174 -7.84 22.30 0.34
C ILE A 174 -8.99 21.41 -0.13
N LEU A 175 -9.28 21.44 -1.43
CA LEU A 175 -10.32 20.59 -2.01
C LEU A 175 -9.92 19.11 -1.92
N ILE A 176 -8.67 18.76 -2.20
CA ILE A 176 -8.14 17.39 -2.07
C ILE A 176 -8.18 16.93 -0.61
N ASP A 177 -7.79 17.77 0.34
CA ASP A 177 -7.86 17.47 1.78
C ASP A 177 -9.31 17.28 2.28
N ALA A 178 -10.28 17.88 1.60
CA ALA A 178 -11.70 17.80 1.95
C ALA A 178 -12.43 16.57 1.36
N VAL A 179 -11.73 15.75 0.57
CA VAL A 179 -12.26 14.51 -0.01
C VAL A 179 -12.26 13.40 1.04
N ASP A 180 -13.39 12.68 1.15
CA ASP A 180 -13.48 11.50 2.01
C ASP A 180 -12.88 10.24 1.37
N ASP A 181 -12.75 9.15 2.14
CA ASP A 181 -12.23 7.86 1.63
C ASP A 181 -13.06 7.31 0.44
N GLY A 182 -14.30 7.79 0.27
CA GLY A 182 -15.19 7.44 -0.83
C GLY A 182 -15.02 8.32 -2.07
N GLY A 183 -14.14 9.33 -2.04
CA GLY A 183 -13.93 10.26 -3.15
C GLY A 183 -14.93 11.42 -3.22
N TYR A 184 -15.81 11.58 -2.23
CA TYR A 184 -16.82 12.64 -2.21
C TYR A 184 -16.34 13.86 -1.41
N MET A 185 -16.71 15.04 -1.90
CA MET A 185 -16.47 16.30 -1.20
C MET A 185 -17.70 16.65 -0.36
N ARG A 186 -17.50 16.84 0.95
CA ARG A 186 -18.59 17.18 1.89
C ARG A 186 -18.65 18.65 2.30
N VAL A 187 -17.65 19.42 1.90
CA VAL A 187 -17.53 20.85 2.24
C VAL A 187 -18.23 21.70 1.19
N SER A 188 -18.86 22.79 1.63
CA SER A 188 -19.49 23.73 0.70
C SER A 188 -18.46 24.66 0.04
N LEU A 189 -18.71 25.05 -1.21
CA LEU A 189 -17.82 25.97 -1.94
C LEU A 189 -17.74 27.35 -1.27
N ASP A 190 -18.84 27.78 -0.63
CA ASP A 190 -18.90 29.06 0.08
C ASP A 190 -18.01 29.05 1.33
N GLU A 191 -18.01 27.97 2.13
CA GLU A 191 -17.12 27.84 3.28
C GLU A 191 -15.64 27.81 2.88
N VAL A 192 -15.31 27.16 1.75
CA VAL A 192 -13.95 27.15 1.21
C VAL A 192 -13.54 28.55 0.76
N ALA A 193 -14.43 29.27 0.08
CA ALA A 193 -14.19 30.64 -0.39
C ALA A 193 -14.00 31.62 0.77
N GLU A 194 -14.85 31.56 1.80
CA GLU A 194 -14.74 32.38 3.01
C GLU A 194 -13.43 32.11 3.76
N ARG A 195 -13.04 30.84 3.90
CA ARG A 195 -11.81 30.46 4.61
C ARG A 195 -10.55 30.95 3.90
N MET A 196 -10.57 30.98 2.57
CA MET A 196 -9.45 31.42 1.75
C MET A 196 -9.47 32.91 1.41
N GLY A 197 -10.58 33.61 1.70
CA GLY A 197 -10.78 35.01 1.34
C GLY A 197 -10.76 35.25 -0.18
N CYS A 198 -11.21 34.27 -0.97
CA CYS A 198 -11.22 34.32 -2.43
C CYS A 198 -12.65 34.39 -2.99
N GLU A 199 -12.76 34.70 -4.29
CA GLU A 199 -14.04 34.76 -4.99
C GLU A 199 -14.57 33.33 -5.23
N PRO A 200 -15.88 33.07 -5.01
CA PRO A 200 -16.46 31.73 -5.22
C PRO A 200 -16.30 31.24 -6.67
N ASP A 201 -16.27 32.16 -7.64
CA ASP A 201 -16.03 31.86 -9.06
C ASP A 201 -14.66 31.23 -9.30
N LEU A 202 -13.63 31.60 -8.54
CA LEU A 202 -12.31 31.01 -8.65
C LEU A 202 -12.33 29.58 -8.11
N VAL A 203 -12.96 29.36 -6.96
CA VAL A 203 -13.10 28.03 -6.35
C VAL A 203 -13.85 27.09 -7.28
N GLN A 204 -14.93 27.56 -7.91
CA GLN A 204 -15.71 26.75 -8.86
C GLN A 204 -14.90 26.35 -10.10
N LYS A 205 -14.05 27.26 -10.62
CA LYS A 205 -13.15 26.94 -11.73
C LYS A 205 -12.14 25.86 -11.36
N VAL A 206 -11.48 26.02 -10.21
CA VAL A 206 -10.52 25.04 -9.70
C VAL A 206 -11.19 23.68 -9.49
N LEU A 207 -12.37 23.67 -8.85
CA LEU A 207 -13.16 22.45 -8.67
C LEU A 207 -13.47 21.76 -10.00
N THR A 208 -13.90 22.52 -11.01
CA THR A 208 -14.23 21.95 -12.33
C THR A 208 -13.01 21.28 -12.97
N THR A 209 -11.83 21.88 -12.81
CA THR A 209 -10.57 21.27 -13.28
C THR A 209 -10.23 20.01 -12.47
N CYS A 210 -10.36 20.06 -11.15
CA CYS A 210 -10.08 18.91 -10.27
C CYS A 210 -11.08 17.76 -10.45
N GLN A 211 -12.34 18.02 -10.80
CA GLN A 211 -13.33 16.98 -11.13
C GLN A 211 -12.99 16.21 -12.42
N GLY A 212 -12.04 16.71 -13.23
CA GLY A 212 -11.49 16.02 -14.39
C GLY A 212 -10.31 15.10 -14.08
N PHE A 213 -9.92 14.95 -12.81
CA PHE A 213 -8.82 14.08 -12.38
C PHE A 213 -9.19 12.59 -12.43
N GLU A 214 -8.17 11.74 -12.45
CA GLU A 214 -8.31 10.29 -12.41
C GLU A 214 -8.22 9.81 -10.95
N PRO A 215 -9.18 9.01 -10.44
CA PRO A 215 -10.35 8.43 -11.11
C PRO A 215 -11.51 9.43 -11.28
N THR A 216 -12.27 9.28 -12.38
CA THR A 216 -13.36 10.21 -12.69
C THR A 216 -14.55 10.10 -11.73
N GLY A 217 -15.08 11.27 -11.37
CA GLY A 217 -16.14 11.40 -10.37
C GLY A 217 -15.64 11.61 -8.93
N VAL A 218 -14.34 11.78 -8.73
CA VAL A 218 -13.76 12.29 -7.48
C VAL A 218 -14.09 13.78 -7.31
N MET A 219 -14.22 14.24 -6.06
CA MET A 219 -14.67 15.60 -5.68
C MET A 219 -16.10 15.93 -6.14
N ALA A 220 -16.93 14.91 -6.38
CA ALA A 220 -18.36 15.11 -6.53
C ALA A 220 -19.02 15.38 -5.16
N THR A 221 -20.01 16.27 -5.13
CA THR A 221 -20.79 16.56 -3.92
C THR A 221 -21.89 15.52 -3.69
N SER A 222 -22.27 14.79 -4.75
CA SER A 222 -23.37 13.83 -4.71
C SER A 222 -23.17 12.68 -5.69
N VAL A 223 -23.85 11.55 -5.45
CA VAL A 223 -23.84 10.38 -6.33
C VAL A 223 -24.34 10.69 -7.75
N PRO A 224 -25.44 11.45 -7.96
CA PRO A 224 -25.87 11.85 -9.31
C PRO A 224 -24.78 12.63 -10.06
N GLU A 225 -24.08 13.54 -9.37
CA GLU A 225 -22.99 14.32 -9.95
C GLU A 225 -21.78 13.44 -10.31
N CYS A 226 -21.39 12.54 -9.41
CA CYS A 226 -20.32 11.56 -9.64
C CYS A 226 -20.60 10.71 -10.90
N LEU A 227 -21.81 10.15 -10.99
CA LEU A 227 -22.23 9.35 -12.13
C LEU A 227 -22.33 10.17 -13.41
N ARG A 228 -22.76 11.43 -13.33
CA ARG A 228 -22.77 12.35 -14.48
C ARG A 228 -21.36 12.54 -15.02
N LEU A 229 -20.38 12.82 -14.17
CA LEU A 229 -18.97 13.00 -14.57
C LEU A 229 -18.42 11.73 -15.24
N GLN A 230 -18.67 10.56 -14.67
CA GLN A 230 -18.26 9.27 -15.24
C GLN A 230 -18.93 8.96 -16.59
N LEU A 231 -20.21 9.31 -16.75
CA LEU A 231 -20.93 9.09 -18.01
C LEU A 231 -20.48 10.05 -19.12
N VAL A 232 -20.13 11.28 -18.75
CA VAL A 232 -19.59 12.28 -19.69
C VAL A 232 -18.24 11.80 -20.22
N GLU A 233 -17.33 11.36 -19.35
CA GLU A 233 -16.03 10.80 -19.76
C GLU A 233 -16.21 9.59 -20.68
N ARG A 234 -17.13 8.68 -20.34
CA ARG A 234 -17.43 7.50 -21.16
C ARG A 234 -18.20 7.82 -22.45
N ASN A 235 -18.52 9.08 -22.73
CA ASN A 235 -19.37 9.51 -23.85
C ASN A 235 -20.72 8.76 -23.91
N ARG A 236 -21.31 8.50 -22.75
CA ARG A 236 -22.60 7.78 -22.58
C ARG A 236 -23.66 8.61 -21.87
N PHE A 237 -23.47 9.93 -21.82
CA PHE A 237 -24.43 10.85 -21.24
C PHE A 237 -25.55 11.16 -22.25
N ASP A 238 -26.49 10.22 -22.37
CA ASP A 238 -27.69 10.38 -23.19
C ASP A 238 -28.80 11.13 -22.41
N PRO A 239 -29.76 11.79 -23.08
CA PRO A 239 -30.90 12.44 -22.42
C PRO A 239 -31.72 11.49 -21.52
N ALA A 240 -31.78 10.20 -21.88
CA ALA A 240 -32.40 9.17 -21.06
C ALA A 240 -31.63 8.91 -19.75
N MET A 241 -30.29 8.96 -19.81
CA MET A 241 -29.44 8.82 -18.63
C MET A 241 -29.55 10.04 -17.72
N ALA A 242 -29.72 11.25 -18.27
CA ALA A 242 -29.98 12.45 -17.47
C ALA A 242 -31.28 12.31 -16.64
N VAL A 243 -32.37 11.88 -17.27
CA VAL A 243 -33.65 11.64 -16.57
C VAL A 243 -33.51 10.55 -15.51
N LEU A 244 -32.71 9.51 -15.78
CA LEU A 244 -32.43 8.45 -14.81
C LEU A 244 -31.65 8.96 -13.59
N LEU A 245 -30.67 9.84 -13.79
CA LEU A 245 -29.89 10.45 -12.71
C LEU A 245 -30.76 11.37 -11.83
N ASP A 246 -31.67 12.12 -12.43
CA ASP A 246 -32.62 12.97 -11.70
C ASP A 246 -33.62 12.16 -10.86
N ASN A 247 -33.86 10.89 -11.23
CA ASN A 247 -34.84 10.01 -10.59
C ASN A 247 -34.22 8.78 -9.88
N LEU A 248 -32.97 8.88 -9.43
CA LEU A 248 -32.28 7.76 -8.76
C LEU A 248 -33.02 7.22 -7.53
N GLU A 249 -33.80 8.04 -6.84
CA GLU A 249 -34.63 7.60 -5.70
C GLU A 249 -35.69 6.56 -6.11
N LEU A 250 -36.28 6.70 -7.31
CA LEU A 250 -37.26 5.73 -7.83
C LEU A 250 -36.58 4.39 -8.14
N LEU A 251 -35.34 4.45 -8.65
CA LEU A 251 -34.51 3.26 -8.88
C LEU A 251 -34.12 2.58 -7.57
N ALA A 252 -33.79 3.35 -6.52
CA ALA A 252 -33.53 2.82 -5.19
C ALA A 252 -34.76 2.11 -4.59
N ARG A 253 -35.97 2.59 -4.90
CA ARG A 253 -37.25 1.97 -4.51
C ARG A 253 -37.70 0.80 -5.40
N ARG A 254 -36.91 0.44 -6.42
CA ARG A 254 -37.22 -0.57 -7.46
C ARG A 254 -38.50 -0.28 -8.26
N ASP A 255 -38.93 0.97 -8.33
CA ASP A 255 -40.09 1.34 -9.14
C ASP A 255 -39.65 1.69 -10.58
N LEU A 256 -39.54 0.65 -11.40
CA LEU A 256 -39.17 0.77 -12.81
C LEU A 256 -40.30 1.29 -13.70
N SER A 257 -41.53 1.41 -13.16
CA SER A 257 -42.70 1.82 -13.96
C SER A 257 -42.93 3.33 -13.93
N GLY A 258 -42.37 4.02 -12.92
CA GLY A 258 -42.42 5.48 -12.78
C GLY A 258 -41.17 6.22 -13.28
N LEU A 259 -40.18 5.48 -13.81
CA LEU A 259 -38.95 5.98 -14.42
C LEU A 259 -39.15 6.23 -15.92
#